data_AF-A0A8T7BZU1-F1
#
_entry.id   AF-A0A8T7BZU1-F1
#
_cell.length_a   1.000
_cell.length_b   1.000
_cell.length_c   1.000
_cell.angle_alpha   90.00
_cell.angle_beta   90.00
_cell.angle_gamma   90.00
#
_symmetry.space_group_name_H-M   'P 1'
#
loop_
_entity.id
_entity.type
_entity.pdbx_description
1 polymer ?
#
loop_
_entity_poly.entity_id
_entity_poly.type
_entity_poly.pdbx_seq_one_letter_code
_entity_poly.pdbx_strand_id
1 'polypeptide(L)'
;MMSGFTRFIVGFVSVLLLNAANSAVPDSLSYQAYLTDETGAAINATTSITFSIYNVDAGGSPLWTETLPVVVNQGLLSVELGNASNPFPQDLFDTPLWVGINVADDGEMTPRRRLTTAGFAFTADNALGLQGQGPAAFDQSADIANLQSQLTAALASIAALEASLATATATITTLQADVTSGAGNIAALQSDVTAIQSDVALNASDITTLDSSLSAEASARTLGDDALTAALATVQSNSVPTLDGVLSLSGGDTAYFNGVNVQIVNGLGSTPATNGLGNLIVGYNLSRTTGDPV
;
A
#
# COMPACT_ATOMS: atom_id res chain seq x y z
N MET A 1 -58.09 56.95 -0.95
CA MET A 1 -58.36 57.29 -2.35
C MET A 1 -57.83 56.17 -3.22
N MET A 2 -58.70 55.63 -4.07
CA MET A 2 -58.43 54.57 -5.04
C MET A 2 -57.38 54.99 -6.07
N SER A 3 -56.59 54.03 -6.55
CA SER A 3 -56.26 53.74 -7.97
C SER A 3 -55.00 52.88 -7.98
N GLY A 4 -54.83 51.84 -8.80
CA GLY A 4 -55.61 51.32 -9.91
C GLY A 4 -54.70 50.39 -10.73
N PHE A 5 -55.33 49.57 -11.57
CA PHE A 5 -54.76 48.91 -12.75
C PHE A 5 -53.97 47.60 -12.58
N THR A 6 -54.78 46.54 -12.43
CA THR A 6 -54.76 45.30 -13.23
C THR A 6 -53.93 45.38 -14.52
N ARG A 7 -52.91 44.52 -14.65
CA ARG A 7 -52.27 44.20 -15.93
C ARG A 7 -52.51 42.73 -16.26
N PHE A 8 -53.36 42.53 -17.26
CA PHE A 8 -53.65 41.27 -17.91
C PHE A 8 -52.79 41.22 -19.19
N ILE A 9 -51.80 40.33 -19.28
CA ILE A 9 -51.17 39.96 -20.55
C ILE A 9 -51.07 38.42 -20.60
N VAL A 10 -52.15 37.85 -21.13
CA VAL A 10 -52.23 36.74 -22.09
C VAL A 10 -51.00 35.82 -22.18
N GLY A 11 -51.06 34.69 -21.47
CA GLY A 11 -50.27 33.50 -21.79
C GLY A 11 -51.04 32.64 -22.79
N PHE A 12 -50.61 32.63 -24.05
CA PHE A 12 -51.17 31.79 -25.11
C PHE A 12 -50.67 30.35 -24.90
N VAL A 13 -51.42 29.54 -24.14
CA VAL A 13 -51.18 28.10 -24.04
C VAL A 13 -51.92 27.44 -25.21
N SER A 14 -51.23 27.21 -26.31
CA SER A 14 -51.70 26.29 -27.36
C SER A 14 -51.63 24.87 -26.81
N VAL A 15 -52.79 24.34 -26.42
CA VAL A 15 -52.97 22.91 -26.17
C VAL A 15 -53.03 22.22 -27.53
N LEU A 16 -51.94 21.56 -27.90
CA LEU A 16 -51.89 20.67 -29.05
C LEU A 16 -52.70 19.42 -28.71
N LEU A 17 -53.98 19.38 -29.12
CA LEU A 17 -54.81 18.18 -29.07
C LEU A 17 -54.24 17.18 -30.09
N LEU A 18 -53.43 16.26 -29.61
CA LEU A 18 -53.04 15.07 -30.35
C LEU A 18 -54.30 14.20 -30.52
N ASN A 19 -54.94 14.29 -31.67
CA ASN A 19 -55.86 13.25 -32.09
C ASN A 19 -55.03 11.99 -32.27
N ALA A 20 -55.11 11.06 -31.32
CA ALA A 20 -54.69 9.69 -31.54
C ALA A 20 -55.53 9.16 -32.71
N ALA A 21 -54.90 8.99 -33.87
CA ALA A 21 -55.47 8.16 -34.91
C ALA A 21 -55.52 6.75 -34.34
N ASN A 22 -56.67 6.37 -33.79
CA ASN A 22 -56.97 4.98 -33.48
C ASN A 22 -57.05 4.26 -34.83
N SER A 23 -55.91 3.78 -35.31
CA SER A 23 -55.87 2.76 -36.35
C SER A 23 -56.26 1.44 -35.71
N ALA A 24 -57.52 1.33 -35.27
CA ALA A 24 -58.09 0.04 -34.92
C ALA A 24 -58.32 -0.72 -36.22
N VAL A 25 -57.71 -1.90 -36.35
CA VAL A 25 -58.08 -2.83 -37.41
C VAL A 25 -59.58 -3.11 -37.21
N PRO A 26 -60.41 -3.11 -38.27
CA PRO A 26 -61.80 -3.48 -38.12
C PRO A 26 -61.90 -4.89 -37.49
N ASP A 27 -62.49 -4.99 -36.31
CA ASP A 27 -62.68 -6.25 -35.57
C ASP A 27 -63.86 -7.09 -36.12
N SER A 28 -64.24 -6.83 -37.36
CA SER A 28 -65.39 -7.40 -38.04
C SER A 28 -64.99 -8.17 -39.29
N LEU A 29 -65.77 -9.21 -39.60
CA LEU A 29 -65.54 -10.09 -40.74
C LEU A 29 -66.63 -9.89 -41.78
N SER A 30 -66.23 -9.53 -43.01
CA SER A 30 -67.17 -9.52 -44.14
C SER A 30 -67.45 -10.94 -44.62
N TYR A 31 -68.73 -11.28 -44.78
CA TYR A 31 -69.17 -12.59 -45.26
C TYR A 31 -70.17 -12.44 -46.41
N GLN A 32 -69.96 -13.22 -47.47
CA GLN A 32 -70.82 -13.21 -48.65
C GLN A 32 -71.27 -14.63 -48.99
N ALA A 33 -72.52 -14.78 -49.41
CA ALA A 33 -73.08 -16.04 -49.84
C ALA A 33 -74.17 -15.84 -50.89
N TYR A 34 -74.52 -16.92 -51.58
CA TYR A 34 -75.61 -16.96 -52.55
C TYR A 34 -76.71 -17.89 -52.05
N LEU A 35 -77.94 -17.40 -51.96
CA LEU A 35 -79.12 -18.15 -51.51
C LEU A 35 -80.08 -18.37 -52.67
N THR A 36 -80.52 -19.62 -52.79
CA THR A 36 -81.54 -20.07 -53.73
C THR A 36 -82.69 -20.69 -52.97
N ASP A 37 -83.89 -20.63 -53.51
CA ASP A 37 -85.02 -21.40 -53.02
C ASP A 37 -84.93 -22.88 -53.45
N GLU A 38 -85.91 -23.69 -53.04
CA GLU A 38 -86.03 -25.12 -53.37
C GLU A 38 -86.08 -25.40 -54.88
N THR A 39 -86.44 -24.41 -55.69
CA THR A 39 -86.50 -24.51 -57.16
C THR A 39 -85.22 -24.04 -57.85
N GLY A 40 -84.23 -23.58 -57.07
CA GLY A 40 -82.97 -23.01 -57.56
C GLY A 40 -83.09 -21.55 -57.99
N ALA A 41 -84.24 -20.90 -57.77
CA ALA A 41 -84.42 -19.50 -58.10
C ALA A 41 -83.82 -18.61 -56.99
N ALA A 42 -83.31 -17.45 -57.41
CA ALA A 42 -82.61 -16.54 -56.51
C ALA A 42 -83.60 -15.87 -55.54
N ILE A 43 -83.31 -15.93 -54.24
CA ILE A 43 -84.15 -15.30 -53.22
C ILE A 43 -83.99 -13.78 -53.31
N ASN A 44 -85.11 -13.04 -53.28
CA ASN A 44 -85.13 -11.58 -53.23
C ASN A 44 -86.05 -11.10 -52.11
N ALA A 45 -85.57 -11.19 -50.87
CA ALA A 45 -86.32 -10.89 -49.67
C ALA A 45 -85.39 -10.54 -48.50
N THR A 46 -85.92 -9.79 -47.52
CA THR A 46 -85.25 -9.63 -46.22
C THR A 46 -85.50 -10.89 -45.40
N THR A 47 -84.44 -11.60 -45.05
CA THR A 47 -84.51 -12.88 -44.34
C THR A 47 -83.67 -12.80 -43.07
N SER A 48 -84.19 -13.36 -41.96
CA SER A 48 -83.43 -13.51 -40.73
C SER A 48 -82.45 -14.67 -40.90
N ILE A 49 -81.15 -14.40 -40.82
CA ILE A 49 -80.10 -15.41 -40.98
C ILE A 49 -79.30 -15.47 -39.69
N THR A 50 -79.12 -16.70 -39.19
CA THR A 50 -78.24 -16.98 -38.06
C THR A 50 -76.92 -17.53 -38.56
N PHE A 51 -75.84 -16.83 -38.22
CA PHE A 51 -74.46 -17.25 -38.46
C PHE A 51 -73.91 -17.84 -37.18
N SER A 52 -73.26 -19.00 -37.29
CA SER A 52 -72.64 -19.67 -36.16
C SER A 52 -71.23 -20.13 -36.53
N ILE A 53 -70.27 -19.92 -35.62
CA ILE A 53 -68.87 -20.31 -35.80
C ILE A 53 -68.58 -21.53 -34.91
N TYR A 54 -67.90 -22.51 -35.49
CA TYR A 54 -67.56 -23.78 -34.83
C TYR A 54 -66.08 -24.11 -35.00
N ASN A 55 -65.56 -24.95 -34.10
CA ASN A 55 -64.24 -25.57 -34.19
C ASN A 55 -64.27 -26.99 -34.81
N VAL A 56 -65.41 -27.42 -35.33
CA VAL A 56 -65.63 -28.72 -35.98
C VAL A 56 -66.49 -28.58 -37.23
N ASP A 57 -66.29 -29.46 -38.21
CA ASP A 57 -66.96 -29.45 -39.51
C ASP A 57 -68.40 -30.01 -39.48
N ALA A 58 -68.75 -30.80 -38.46
CA ALA A 58 -70.12 -31.26 -38.19
C ALA A 58 -70.39 -31.42 -36.69
N GLY A 59 -71.62 -31.17 -36.24
CA GLY A 59 -72.01 -31.25 -34.83
C GLY A 59 -71.38 -30.16 -33.96
N GLY A 60 -71.25 -30.41 -32.66
CA GLY A 60 -70.64 -29.47 -31.69
C GLY A 60 -71.53 -28.26 -31.33
N SER A 61 -71.08 -27.50 -30.33
CA SER A 61 -71.72 -26.24 -29.92
C SER A 61 -71.04 -25.05 -30.61
N PRO A 62 -71.80 -24.01 -30.97
CA PRO A 62 -71.21 -22.82 -31.58
C PRO A 62 -70.36 -22.07 -30.55
N LEU A 63 -69.15 -21.68 -30.97
CA LEU A 63 -68.25 -20.82 -30.20
C LEU A 63 -68.71 -19.35 -30.21
N TRP A 64 -69.38 -18.97 -31.30
CA TRP A 64 -69.98 -17.65 -31.46
C TRP A 64 -71.20 -17.76 -32.36
N THR A 65 -72.21 -16.95 -32.10
CA THR A 65 -73.44 -16.92 -32.89
C THR A 65 -73.98 -15.51 -33.01
N GLU A 66 -74.50 -15.16 -34.18
CA GLU A 66 -75.12 -13.87 -34.45
C GLU A 66 -76.31 -14.05 -35.40
N THR A 67 -77.45 -13.48 -35.02
CA THR A 67 -78.66 -13.48 -35.86
C THR A 67 -78.92 -12.08 -36.38
N LEU A 68 -78.94 -11.92 -37.70
CA LEU A 68 -79.12 -10.62 -38.35
C LEU A 68 -80.27 -10.66 -39.36
N PRO A 69 -81.06 -9.58 -39.48
CA PRO A 69 -81.95 -9.39 -40.61
C PRO A 69 -81.13 -8.97 -41.83
N VAL A 70 -81.07 -9.83 -42.86
CA VAL A 70 -80.23 -9.62 -44.05
C VAL A 70 -81.11 -9.38 -45.27
N VAL A 71 -80.85 -8.30 -46.00
CA VAL A 71 -81.50 -8.04 -47.29
C VAL A 71 -80.79 -8.87 -48.36
N VAL A 72 -81.47 -9.88 -48.89
CA VAL A 72 -80.95 -10.70 -49.99
C VAL A 72 -81.47 -10.12 -51.30
N ASN A 73 -80.57 -9.74 -52.20
CA ASN A 73 -80.92 -9.17 -53.50
C ASN A 73 -80.42 -10.08 -54.63
N GLN A 74 -81.34 -10.59 -55.45
CA GLN A 74 -81.03 -11.52 -56.54
C GLN A 74 -80.17 -12.71 -56.08
N GLY A 75 -80.44 -13.23 -54.88
CA GLY A 75 -79.73 -14.35 -54.27
C GLY A 75 -78.42 -13.99 -53.58
N LEU A 76 -77.83 -12.81 -53.82
CA LEU A 76 -76.58 -12.42 -53.15
C LEU A 76 -76.87 -11.78 -51.78
N LEU A 77 -76.15 -12.25 -50.76
CA LEU A 77 -76.09 -11.61 -49.45
C LEU A 77 -74.66 -11.15 -49.16
N SER A 78 -74.53 -10.01 -48.49
CA SER A 78 -73.28 -9.49 -47.96
C SER A 78 -73.54 -8.92 -46.57
N VAL A 79 -72.83 -9.43 -45.57
CA VAL A 79 -72.98 -9.03 -44.17
C VAL A 79 -71.64 -8.80 -43.52
N GLU A 80 -71.66 -8.05 -42.42
CA GLU A 80 -70.52 -7.82 -41.55
C GLU A 80 -70.82 -8.48 -40.20
N LEU A 81 -70.00 -9.47 -39.85
CA LEU A 81 -70.12 -10.27 -38.64
C LEU A 81 -69.16 -9.75 -37.57
N GLY A 82 -69.56 -9.85 -36.31
CA GLY A 82 -68.65 -9.52 -35.20
C GLY A 82 -68.49 -8.02 -34.97
N ASN A 83 -69.47 -7.21 -35.38
CA ASN A 83 -69.43 -5.76 -35.14
C ASN A 83 -69.45 -5.44 -33.62
N ALA A 84 -69.28 -4.17 -33.25
CA ALA A 84 -69.23 -3.74 -31.84
C ALA A 84 -70.44 -4.16 -30.98
N SER A 85 -71.58 -4.52 -31.59
CA SER A 85 -72.79 -5.00 -30.90
C SER A 85 -72.73 -6.48 -30.52
N ASN A 86 -71.93 -7.29 -31.23
CA ASN A 86 -71.71 -8.70 -30.93
C ASN A 86 -70.26 -9.11 -31.30
N PRO A 87 -69.24 -8.60 -30.58
CA PRO A 87 -67.85 -8.78 -30.94
C PRO A 87 -67.42 -10.24 -30.86
N PHE A 88 -66.41 -10.61 -31.67
CA PHE A 88 -65.76 -11.92 -31.55
C PHE A 88 -64.96 -12.01 -30.22
N PRO A 89 -64.91 -13.20 -29.58
CA PRO A 89 -63.95 -13.48 -28.53
C PRO A 89 -62.50 -13.31 -29.03
N GLN A 90 -61.61 -12.78 -28.18
CA GLN A 90 -60.22 -12.43 -28.58
C GLN A 90 -59.40 -13.62 -29.10
N ASP A 91 -59.71 -14.83 -28.62
CA ASP A 91 -59.03 -16.09 -28.90
C ASP A 91 -59.75 -16.95 -29.94
N LEU A 92 -60.87 -16.48 -30.51
CA LEU A 92 -61.71 -17.27 -31.41
C LEU A 92 -60.90 -17.76 -32.63
N PHE A 93 -60.05 -16.91 -33.18
CA PHE A 93 -59.33 -17.16 -34.45
C PHE A 93 -58.00 -17.93 -34.28
N ASP A 94 -57.66 -18.40 -33.08
CA ASP A 94 -56.43 -19.15 -32.82
C ASP A 94 -56.53 -20.64 -33.19
N THR A 95 -57.70 -21.09 -33.65
CA THR A 95 -57.97 -22.48 -34.04
C THR A 95 -58.61 -22.58 -35.42
N PRO A 96 -58.60 -23.76 -36.08
CA PRO A 96 -59.37 -23.95 -37.30
C PRO A 96 -60.86 -23.75 -37.06
N LEU A 97 -61.49 -22.87 -37.85
CA LEU A 97 -62.90 -22.50 -37.71
C LEU A 97 -63.74 -22.83 -38.93
N TRP A 98 -65.02 -23.09 -38.71
CA TRP A 98 -66.05 -23.30 -39.73
C TRP A 98 -67.28 -22.42 -39.47
N VAL A 99 -67.85 -21.86 -40.53
CA VAL A 99 -69.08 -21.07 -40.52
C VAL A 99 -70.25 -21.96 -40.92
N GLY A 100 -71.26 -21.98 -40.06
CA GLY A 100 -72.60 -22.50 -40.31
C GLY A 100 -73.58 -21.36 -40.57
N ILE A 101 -74.55 -21.63 -41.44
CA ILE A 101 -75.61 -20.68 -41.81
C ILE A 101 -76.94 -21.37 -41.59
N ASN A 102 -77.85 -20.73 -40.87
CA ASN A 102 -79.25 -21.13 -40.77
C ASN A 102 -80.13 -19.99 -41.27
N VAL A 103 -80.98 -20.28 -42.26
CA VAL A 103 -81.85 -19.29 -42.90
C VAL A 103 -83.27 -19.48 -42.36
N ALA A 104 -83.79 -18.47 -41.67
CA ALA A 104 -85.06 -18.54 -40.97
C ALA A 104 -85.15 -19.79 -40.06
N ASP A 105 -86.12 -20.67 -40.31
CA ASP A 105 -86.36 -21.91 -39.56
C ASP A 105 -86.04 -23.18 -40.40
N ASP A 106 -85.27 -23.04 -41.49
CA ASP A 106 -84.96 -24.12 -42.46
C ASP A 106 -83.84 -25.08 -41.98
N GLY A 107 -83.26 -24.79 -40.81
CA GLY A 107 -82.16 -25.56 -40.24
C GLY A 107 -80.79 -25.15 -40.78
N GLU A 108 -79.74 -25.64 -40.13
CA GLU A 108 -78.36 -25.30 -40.49
C GLU A 108 -77.94 -25.98 -41.80
N MET A 109 -77.46 -25.19 -42.76
CA MET A 109 -77.00 -25.69 -44.06
C MET A 109 -75.75 -26.57 -43.89
N THR A 110 -75.76 -27.73 -44.57
CA THR A 110 -74.61 -28.65 -44.62
C THR A 110 -74.06 -28.77 -46.05
N PRO A 111 -72.73 -28.80 -46.28
CA PRO A 111 -71.64 -28.73 -45.29
C PRO A 111 -71.28 -27.30 -44.85
N ARG A 112 -70.74 -27.17 -43.63
CA ARG A 112 -70.19 -25.90 -43.12
C ARG A 112 -68.98 -25.45 -43.93
N ARG A 113 -68.75 -24.13 -43.99
CA ARG A 113 -67.64 -23.54 -44.75
C ARG A 113 -66.45 -23.25 -43.86
N ARG A 114 -65.28 -23.82 -44.14
CA ARG A 114 -64.04 -23.56 -43.40
C ARG A 114 -63.58 -22.10 -43.63
N LEU A 115 -63.22 -21.40 -42.55
CA LEU A 115 -62.55 -20.11 -42.64
C LEU A 115 -61.08 -20.32 -43.00
N THR A 116 -60.61 -19.57 -43.99
CA THR A 116 -59.22 -19.59 -44.44
C THR A 116 -58.57 -18.23 -44.18
N THR A 117 -57.29 -18.24 -43.82
CA THR A 117 -56.53 -17.01 -43.60
C THR A 117 -56.26 -16.25 -44.91
N ALA A 118 -56.08 -14.93 -44.83
CA ALA A 118 -55.66 -14.10 -45.94
C ALA A 118 -54.13 -14.15 -46.11
N GLY A 119 -53.62 -14.04 -47.34
CA GLY A 119 -52.17 -14.13 -47.62
C GLY A 119 -51.29 -13.17 -46.81
N PHE A 120 -51.77 -11.95 -46.53
CA PHE A 120 -51.06 -10.97 -45.71
C PHE A 120 -51.15 -11.24 -44.19
N ALA A 121 -52.11 -12.03 -43.73
CA ALA A 121 -52.25 -12.37 -42.32
C ALA A 121 -51.14 -13.32 -41.85
N PHE A 122 -50.52 -14.11 -42.74
CA PHE A 122 -49.31 -14.88 -42.43
C PHE A 122 -48.12 -13.99 -42.03
N THR A 123 -48.03 -12.77 -42.58
CA THR A 123 -46.98 -11.82 -42.21
C THR A 123 -47.30 -11.13 -40.88
N ALA A 124 -48.58 -11.00 -40.51
CA ALA A 124 -49.01 -10.43 -39.24
C ALA A 124 -48.73 -11.38 -38.05
N ASP A 125 -48.78 -12.70 -38.27
CA ASP A 125 -48.34 -13.69 -37.27
C ASP A 125 -46.89 -13.46 -36.82
N ASN A 126 -46.01 -13.08 -37.77
CA ASN A 126 -44.62 -12.72 -37.47
C ASN A 126 -44.48 -11.41 -36.67
N ALA A 127 -45.52 -10.57 -36.55
CA ALA A 127 -45.49 -9.34 -35.76
C ALA A 127 -45.59 -9.59 -34.25
N LEU A 128 -45.91 -10.81 -33.83
CA LEU A 128 -45.83 -11.25 -32.43
C LEU A 128 -44.37 -11.40 -31.95
N GLY A 129 -43.39 -11.31 -32.85
CA GLY A 129 -41.95 -11.30 -32.54
C GLY A 129 -41.19 -10.19 -33.27
N LEU A 130 -40.00 -9.84 -32.79
CA LEU A 130 -39.11 -8.93 -33.53
C LEU A 130 -38.35 -9.75 -34.57
N GLN A 131 -38.73 -9.63 -35.84
CA GLN A 131 -38.20 -10.46 -36.94
C GLN A 131 -38.40 -11.97 -36.72
N GLY A 132 -39.51 -12.37 -36.09
CA GLY A 132 -39.81 -13.78 -35.80
C GLY A 132 -39.05 -14.37 -34.60
N GLN A 133 -38.27 -13.57 -33.87
CA GLN A 133 -37.68 -13.98 -32.59
C GLN A 133 -38.67 -13.70 -31.45
N GLY A 134 -39.00 -14.75 -30.70
CA GLY A 134 -39.88 -14.66 -29.54
C GLY A 134 -39.19 -14.02 -28.32
N PRO A 135 -39.92 -13.74 -27.23
CA PRO A 135 -39.39 -13.06 -26.04
C PRO A 135 -38.16 -13.73 -25.41
N ALA A 136 -38.05 -15.06 -25.50
CA ALA A 136 -36.91 -15.82 -24.98
C ALA A 136 -35.57 -15.47 -25.65
N ALA A 137 -35.59 -14.99 -26.90
CA ALA A 137 -34.38 -14.57 -27.61
C ALA A 137 -33.76 -13.28 -27.02
N PHE A 138 -34.50 -12.57 -26.16
CA PHE A 138 -34.08 -11.34 -25.49
C PHE A 138 -33.80 -11.55 -24.00
N ASP A 139 -33.82 -12.79 -23.52
CA ASP A 139 -33.48 -13.12 -22.14
C ASP A 139 -31.98 -12.95 -21.88
N GLN A 140 -31.63 -11.88 -21.17
CA GLN A 140 -30.25 -11.55 -20.78
C GLN A 140 -29.89 -12.06 -19.37
N SER A 141 -30.76 -12.85 -18.73
CA SER A 141 -30.57 -13.28 -17.34
C SER A 141 -29.26 -14.05 -17.13
N ALA A 142 -28.85 -14.86 -18.10
CA ALA A 142 -27.58 -15.60 -18.05
C ALA A 142 -26.36 -14.67 -18.09
N ASP A 143 -26.36 -13.67 -18.97
CA ASP A 143 -25.28 -12.68 -19.08
C ASP A 143 -25.20 -11.83 -17.81
N ILE A 144 -26.34 -11.41 -17.28
CA ILE A 144 -26.43 -10.67 -16.01
C ILE A 144 -25.88 -11.51 -14.86
N ALA A 145 -26.26 -12.79 -14.77
CA ALA A 145 -25.74 -13.69 -13.74
C ALA A 145 -24.22 -13.89 -13.87
N ASN A 146 -23.70 -13.97 -15.09
CA ASN A 146 -22.26 -14.05 -15.32
C ASN A 146 -21.53 -12.78 -14.86
N LEU A 147 -22.04 -11.60 -15.23
CA LEU A 147 -21.49 -10.31 -14.79
C LEU A 147 -21.54 -10.16 -13.27
N GLN A 148 -22.61 -10.62 -12.61
CA GLN A 148 -22.72 -10.61 -11.16
C GLN A 148 -21.69 -11.54 -10.50
N SER A 149 -21.44 -12.72 -11.08
CA SER A 149 -20.39 -13.63 -10.61
C SER A 149 -19.00 -13.01 -10.77
N GLN A 150 -18.70 -12.39 -11.92
CA GLN A 150 -17.42 -11.72 -12.15
C GLN A 150 -17.22 -10.55 -11.18
N LEU A 151 -18.25 -9.75 -10.95
CA LEU A 151 -18.20 -8.63 -10.00
C LEU A 151 -17.93 -9.11 -8.57
N THR A 152 -18.57 -10.20 -8.15
CA THR A 152 -18.35 -10.81 -6.84
C THR A 152 -16.90 -11.28 -6.67
N ALA A 153 -16.35 -11.94 -7.70
CA ALA A 153 -14.95 -12.39 -7.70
C ALA A 153 -13.95 -11.20 -7.68
N ALA A 154 -14.25 -10.13 -8.40
CA ALA A 154 -13.45 -8.92 -8.41
C ALA A 154 -13.44 -8.24 -7.04
N LEU A 155 -14.60 -8.13 -6.38
CA LEU A 155 -14.72 -7.59 -5.03
C LEU A 155 -13.93 -8.40 -4.00
N ALA A 156 -13.96 -9.74 -4.10
CA ALA A 156 -13.15 -10.62 -3.25
C ALA A 156 -11.64 -10.41 -3.48
N SER A 157 -11.21 -10.23 -4.73
CA SER A 157 -9.82 -9.95 -5.07
C SER A 157 -9.36 -8.59 -4.52
N ILE A 158 -10.20 -7.56 -4.61
CA ILE A 158 -9.92 -6.23 -4.04
C ILE A 158 -9.73 -6.33 -2.53
N ALA A 159 -10.62 -7.02 -1.81
CA ALA A 159 -10.50 -7.20 -0.36
C ALA A 159 -9.19 -7.91 0.04
N ALA A 160 -8.75 -8.91 -0.74
CA ALA A 160 -7.47 -9.58 -0.52
C ALA A 160 -6.26 -8.66 -0.76
N LEU A 161 -6.34 -7.79 -1.77
CA LEU A 161 -5.32 -6.77 -2.04
C LEU A 161 -5.26 -5.73 -0.91
N GLU A 162 -6.40 -5.28 -0.40
CA GLU A 162 -6.48 -4.35 0.74
C GLU A 162 -5.85 -4.95 2.01
N ALA A 163 -6.10 -6.22 2.30
CA ALA A 163 -5.48 -6.92 3.42
C ALA A 163 -3.95 -7.06 3.25
N SER A 164 -3.51 -7.36 2.04
CA SER A 164 -2.07 -7.44 1.71
C SER A 164 -1.39 -6.08 1.84
N LEU A 165 -2.05 -5.01 1.40
CA LEU A 165 -1.56 -3.63 1.53
C LEU A 165 -1.45 -3.23 3.00
N ALA A 166 -2.47 -3.52 3.82
CA ALA A 166 -2.42 -3.25 5.26
C ALA A 166 -1.23 -3.96 5.94
N THR A 167 -0.97 -5.22 5.57
CA THR A 167 0.17 -6.00 6.07
C THR A 167 1.51 -5.40 5.63
N ALA A 168 1.61 -4.98 4.36
CA ALA A 168 2.80 -4.34 3.82
C ALA A 168 3.07 -2.99 4.53
N THR A 169 2.04 -2.17 4.75
CA THR A 169 2.16 -0.91 5.50
C THR A 169 2.68 -1.16 6.91
N ALA A 170 2.11 -2.12 7.64
CA ALA A 170 2.58 -2.46 8.99
C ALA A 170 4.06 -2.89 9.00
N THR A 171 4.45 -3.74 8.06
CA THR A 171 5.85 -4.21 7.92
C THR A 171 6.81 -3.05 7.65
N ILE A 172 6.43 -2.13 6.75
CA ILE A 172 7.22 -0.93 6.43
C ILE A 172 7.38 -0.06 7.68
N THR A 173 6.33 0.14 8.46
CA THR A 173 6.40 0.91 9.72
C THR A 173 7.39 0.28 10.71
N THR A 174 7.38 -1.04 10.87
CA THR A 174 8.37 -1.74 11.71
C THR A 174 9.80 -1.55 11.19
N LEU A 175 10.03 -1.76 9.88
CA LEU A 175 11.34 -1.56 9.27
C LEU A 175 11.86 -0.13 9.45
N GLN A 176 10.97 0.88 9.36
CA GLN A 176 11.34 2.28 9.61
C GLN A 176 11.76 2.52 11.06
N ALA A 177 11.10 1.88 12.02
CA ALA A 177 11.48 1.94 13.43
C ALA A 177 12.85 1.29 13.67
N ASP A 178 13.08 0.10 13.09
CA ASP A 178 14.36 -0.62 13.20
C ASP A 178 15.51 0.19 12.57
N VAL A 179 15.31 0.78 11.40
CA VAL A 179 16.30 1.66 10.76
C VAL A 179 16.63 2.87 11.64
N THR A 180 15.62 3.48 12.28
CA THR A 180 15.82 4.61 13.18
C THR A 180 16.62 4.20 14.42
N SER A 181 16.30 3.04 15.01
CA SER A 181 17.05 2.48 16.14
C SER A 181 18.49 2.16 15.76
N GLY A 182 18.70 1.52 14.59
CA GLY A 182 20.01 1.22 14.05
C GLY A 182 20.86 2.48 13.83
N ALA A 183 20.27 3.55 13.30
CA ALA A 183 20.94 4.84 13.15
C ALA A 183 21.36 5.43 14.51
N GLY A 184 20.52 5.31 15.54
CA GLY A 184 20.85 5.72 16.91
C GLY A 184 22.03 4.94 17.49
N ASN A 185 22.04 3.61 17.32
CA ASN A 185 23.14 2.76 17.77
C ASN A 185 24.46 3.09 17.06
N ILE A 186 24.42 3.36 15.75
CA ILE A 186 25.60 3.78 14.97
C ILE A 186 26.16 5.10 15.50
N ALA A 187 25.29 6.08 15.77
CA ALA A 187 25.72 7.37 16.31
C ALA A 187 26.38 7.22 17.70
N ALA A 188 25.83 6.38 18.57
CA ALA A 188 26.43 6.07 19.86
C ALA A 188 27.82 5.41 19.69
N LEU A 189 27.94 4.42 18.82
CA LEU A 189 29.21 3.77 18.53
C LEU A 189 30.26 4.73 17.96
N GLN A 190 29.85 5.69 17.11
CA GLN A 190 30.74 6.73 16.59
C GLN A 190 31.25 7.66 17.70
N SER A 191 30.41 7.98 18.68
CA SER A 191 30.81 8.75 19.87
C SER A 191 31.84 7.97 20.69
N ASP A 192 31.58 6.69 20.97
CA ASP A 192 32.49 5.84 21.74
C ASP A 192 33.85 5.68 21.03
N VAL A 193 33.86 5.46 19.71
CA VAL A 193 35.09 5.37 18.91
C VAL A 193 35.89 6.67 19.00
N THR A 194 35.23 7.82 18.95
CA THR A 194 35.88 9.13 19.05
C THR A 194 36.51 9.33 20.43
N ALA A 195 35.81 8.92 21.50
CA ALA A 195 36.34 8.96 22.87
C ALA A 195 37.57 8.07 23.01
N ILE A 196 37.50 6.82 22.52
CA ILE A 196 38.64 5.88 22.55
C ILE A 196 39.83 6.44 21.76
N GLN A 197 39.60 7.07 20.61
CA GLN A 197 40.68 7.71 19.84
C GLN A 197 41.36 8.84 20.63
N SER A 198 40.60 9.62 21.40
CA SER A 198 41.16 10.64 22.30
C SER A 198 42.00 10.02 23.41
N ASP A 199 41.49 8.97 24.07
CA ASP A 199 42.22 8.28 25.13
C ASP A 199 43.52 7.64 24.63
N VAL A 200 43.50 7.04 23.43
CA VAL A 200 44.70 6.49 22.79
C VAL A 200 45.72 7.58 22.49
N ALA A 201 45.27 8.77 22.04
CA ALA A 201 46.17 9.90 21.80
C ALA A 201 46.81 10.42 23.10
N LEU A 202 46.04 10.49 24.19
CA LEU A 202 46.54 10.84 25.52
C LEU A 202 47.56 9.81 26.02
N ASN A 203 47.23 8.52 25.95
CA ASN A 203 48.14 7.44 26.33
C ASN A 203 49.45 7.50 25.52
N ALA A 204 49.41 7.81 24.23
CA ALA A 204 50.61 7.98 23.41
C ALA A 204 51.49 9.17 23.88
N SER A 205 50.87 10.27 24.28
CA SER A 205 51.57 11.44 24.86
C SER A 205 52.20 11.09 26.22
N ASP A 206 51.47 10.38 27.08
CA ASP A 206 51.96 9.94 28.38
C ASP A 206 53.16 8.98 28.24
N ILE A 207 53.09 8.03 27.30
CA ILE A 207 54.20 7.13 26.97
C ILE A 207 55.44 7.92 26.54
N THR A 208 55.28 8.93 25.68
CA THR A 208 56.39 9.79 25.22
C THR A 208 57.01 10.58 26.38
N THR A 209 56.18 11.03 27.32
CA THR A 209 56.63 11.75 28.52
C THR A 209 57.38 10.82 29.47
N LEU A 210 56.88 9.60 29.67
CA LEU A 210 57.54 8.56 30.47
C LEU A 210 58.89 8.16 29.86
N ASP A 211 58.96 7.99 28.54
CA ASP A 211 60.20 7.67 27.83
C ASP A 211 61.26 8.76 27.99
N SER A 212 60.85 10.03 27.88
CA SER A 212 61.72 11.19 28.13
C SER A 212 62.21 11.23 29.57
N SER A 213 61.33 10.99 30.54
CA SER A 213 61.66 10.97 31.97
C SER A 213 62.63 9.84 32.30
N LEU A 214 62.42 8.65 31.73
CA LEU A 214 63.29 7.49 31.91
C LEU A 214 64.69 7.73 31.34
N SER A 215 64.77 8.35 30.15
CA SER A 215 66.03 8.72 29.51
C SER A 215 66.81 9.76 30.33
N ALA A 216 66.11 10.74 30.91
CA ALA A 216 66.72 11.72 31.80
C ALA A 216 67.27 11.08 33.09
N GLU A 217 66.50 10.18 33.73
CA GLU A 217 66.93 9.45 34.92
C GLU A 217 68.14 8.55 34.63
N ALA A 218 68.14 7.83 33.50
CA ALA A 218 69.28 7.00 33.09
C ALA A 218 70.56 7.84 32.88
N SER A 219 70.41 9.04 32.29
CA SER A 219 71.51 10.00 32.10
C SER A 219 72.03 10.52 33.44
N ALA A 220 71.13 10.90 34.36
CA ALA A 220 71.50 11.38 35.70
C ALA A 220 72.24 10.31 36.51
N ARG A 221 71.81 9.05 36.41
CA ARG A 221 72.50 7.91 37.03
C ARG A 221 73.91 7.71 36.49
N THR A 222 74.07 7.76 35.17
CA THR A 222 75.40 7.65 34.54
C THR A 222 76.34 8.75 35.05
N LEU A 223 75.88 10.01 35.10
CA LEU A 223 76.66 11.12 35.66
C LEU A 223 77.01 10.92 37.14
N GLY A 224 76.08 10.37 37.92
CA GLY A 224 76.31 10.03 39.32
C GLY A 224 77.38 8.95 39.50
N ASP A 225 77.32 7.89 38.71
CA ASP A 225 78.28 6.79 38.73
C ASP A 225 79.68 7.25 38.27
N ASP A 226 79.76 8.11 37.26
CA ASP A 226 81.01 8.74 36.82
C ASP A 226 81.61 9.62 37.93
N ALA A 227 80.79 10.42 38.61
CA ALA A 227 81.22 11.26 39.73
C ALA A 227 81.72 10.42 40.91
N LEU A 228 81.02 9.33 41.24
CA LEU A 228 81.42 8.41 42.30
C LEU A 228 82.74 7.70 41.93
N THR A 229 82.90 7.29 40.68
CA THR A 229 84.14 6.68 40.17
C THR A 229 85.32 7.65 40.28
N ALA A 230 85.13 8.92 39.92
CA ALA A 230 86.15 9.95 40.06
C ALA A 230 86.52 10.24 41.53
N ALA A 231 85.52 10.30 42.41
CA ALA A 231 85.75 10.47 43.85
C ALA A 231 86.54 9.29 44.43
N LEU A 232 86.19 8.05 44.04
CA LEU A 232 86.89 6.85 44.47
C LEU A 232 88.36 6.84 44.01
N ALA A 233 88.63 7.22 42.76
CA ALA A 233 90.00 7.34 42.24
C ALA A 233 90.83 8.39 43.03
N THR A 234 90.21 9.49 43.46
CA THR A 234 90.84 10.50 44.31
C THR A 234 91.21 9.92 45.67
N VAL A 235 90.33 9.13 46.30
CA VAL A 235 90.62 8.47 47.58
C VAL A 235 91.71 7.40 47.43
N GLN A 236 91.67 6.58 46.37
CA GLN A 236 92.65 5.52 46.13
C GLN A 236 94.05 6.05 45.81
N SER A 237 94.15 7.24 45.21
CA SER A 237 95.44 7.90 44.95
C SER A 237 96.00 8.63 46.17
N ASN A 238 95.24 8.74 47.27
CA ASN A 238 95.72 9.33 48.51
C ASN A 238 96.73 8.39 49.18
N SER A 239 97.89 8.92 49.57
CA SER A 239 98.92 8.18 50.30
C SER A 239 98.64 8.09 51.81
N VAL A 240 97.75 8.92 52.37
CA VAL A 240 97.47 8.95 53.82
C VAL A 240 97.00 7.60 54.38
N PRO A 241 96.12 6.81 53.72
CA PRO A 241 95.74 5.48 54.22
C PRO A 241 96.93 4.52 54.39
N THR A 242 98.04 4.72 53.66
CA THR A 242 99.25 3.90 53.82
C THR A 242 100.04 4.23 55.10
N LEU A 243 99.70 5.34 55.77
CA LEU A 243 100.28 5.73 57.05
C LEU A 243 99.59 5.03 58.24
N ASP A 244 98.50 4.30 57.99
CA ASP A 244 97.84 3.49 59.01
C ASP A 244 98.82 2.48 59.62
N GLY A 245 98.79 2.36 60.95
CA GLY A 245 99.73 1.54 61.73
C GLY A 245 101.13 2.14 61.96
N VAL A 246 101.59 3.11 61.16
CA VAL A 246 102.94 3.70 61.29
C VAL A 246 102.95 5.16 61.78
N LEU A 247 101.84 5.88 61.64
CA LEU A 247 101.67 7.25 62.15
C LEU A 247 100.30 7.39 62.84
N SER A 248 100.29 7.96 64.04
CA SER A 248 99.06 8.27 64.78
C SER A 248 99.13 9.66 65.40
N LEU A 249 97.99 10.31 65.62
CA LEU A 249 97.92 11.56 66.37
C LEU A 249 97.52 11.29 67.82
N SER A 250 98.26 11.85 68.77
CA SER A 250 97.94 11.83 70.19
C SER A 250 97.48 13.22 70.61
N GLY A 251 96.20 13.35 70.98
CA GLY A 251 95.63 14.61 71.47
C GLY A 251 95.51 15.73 70.42
N GLY A 252 95.52 15.41 69.13
CA GLY A 252 95.34 16.37 68.02
C GLY A 252 96.61 17.12 67.61
N ASP A 253 97.51 17.40 68.56
CA ASP A 253 98.66 18.28 68.35
C ASP A 253 100.02 17.55 68.31
N THR A 254 100.05 16.25 68.63
CA THR A 254 101.29 15.44 68.63
C THR A 254 101.20 14.31 67.62
N ALA A 255 102.09 14.31 66.62
CA ALA A 255 102.25 13.20 65.68
C ALA A 255 103.23 12.16 66.24
N TYR A 256 102.77 10.92 66.38
CA TYR A 256 103.53 9.78 66.88
C TYR A 256 103.86 8.82 65.73
N PHE A 257 105.16 8.65 65.45
CA PHE A 257 105.68 7.76 64.42
C PHE A 257 106.15 6.45 65.06
N ASN A 258 105.69 5.31 64.55
CA ASN A 258 106.01 3.99 65.09
C ASN A 258 106.58 3.07 64.00
N GLY A 259 107.72 2.44 64.27
CA GLY A 259 108.33 1.45 63.37
C GLY A 259 108.84 2.02 62.04
N VAL A 260 108.99 3.34 61.92
CA VAL A 260 109.42 4.03 60.69
C VAL A 260 110.48 5.09 60.96
N ASN A 261 111.32 5.37 59.96
CA ASN A 261 112.28 6.47 59.99
C ASN A 261 111.61 7.78 59.60
N VAL A 262 111.91 8.87 60.33
CA VAL A 262 111.45 10.22 60.00
C VAL A 262 112.57 10.94 59.24
N GLN A 263 112.28 11.36 58.01
CA GLN A 263 113.19 12.16 57.18
C GLN A 263 112.65 13.58 57.02
N ILE A 264 113.48 14.59 57.28
CA ILE A 264 113.14 16.01 57.16
C ILE A 264 113.86 16.57 55.94
N VAL A 265 113.12 17.16 54.99
CA VAL A 265 113.65 17.68 53.71
C VAL A 265 113.32 19.16 53.53
N ASN A 266 114.25 19.95 52.96
CA ASN A 266 114.13 21.42 52.80
C ASN A 266 113.40 21.89 51.53
N GLY A 267 112.76 20.98 50.79
CA GLY A 267 111.94 21.31 49.61
C GLY A 267 112.65 21.33 48.24
N LEU A 268 113.95 21.03 48.13
CA LEU A 268 114.71 21.06 46.85
C LEU A 268 114.90 19.71 46.13
N GLY A 269 114.27 18.62 46.61
CA GLY A 269 114.27 17.30 45.93
C GLY A 269 115.64 16.62 45.76
N SER A 270 116.72 17.25 46.22
CA SER A 270 118.08 16.72 46.15
C SER A 270 118.92 17.34 47.27
N THR A 271 119.70 16.51 47.96
CA THR A 271 120.49 16.90 49.14
C THR A 271 121.98 17.25 48.89
N PRO A 272 122.49 17.67 47.71
CA PRO A 272 123.91 17.99 47.60
C PRO A 272 124.26 19.44 47.96
N ALA A 273 123.33 20.29 48.39
CA ALA A 273 123.65 21.69 48.74
C ALA A 273 122.99 22.18 50.04
N THR A 274 123.83 22.56 50.99
CA THR A 274 123.46 23.18 52.27
C THR A 274 123.10 24.65 52.04
N ASN A 275 121.81 24.96 51.87
CA ASN A 275 121.30 26.30 52.16
C ASN A 275 120.32 26.22 53.33
N GLY A 276 120.78 26.74 54.47
CA GLY A 276 120.02 26.76 55.71
C GLY A 276 118.84 27.70 55.58
N LEU A 277 117.64 27.15 55.76
CA LEU A 277 116.52 27.71 56.53
C LEU A 277 115.44 26.61 56.69
N GLY A 278 115.84 25.44 57.20
CA GLY A 278 114.94 24.42 57.72
C GLY A 278 115.38 24.05 59.12
N ASN A 279 115.02 24.85 60.13
CA ASN A 279 115.38 24.58 61.52
C ASN A 279 114.40 23.57 62.12
N LEU A 280 114.88 22.40 62.56
CA LEU A 280 114.14 21.53 63.49
C LEU A 280 114.18 22.19 64.88
N ILE A 281 113.07 22.78 65.30
CA ILE A 281 112.92 23.35 66.64
C ILE A 281 112.23 22.30 67.50
N VAL A 282 112.98 21.71 68.44
CA VAL A 282 112.42 20.77 69.41
C VAL A 282 111.93 21.57 70.61
N GLY A 283 110.62 21.75 70.70
CA GLY A 283 109.93 22.28 71.88
C GLY A 283 109.34 21.15 72.73
N TYR A 284 109.06 21.43 74.00
CA TYR A 284 108.35 20.52 74.90
C TYR A 284 107.05 21.18 75.36
N ASN A 285 105.96 20.41 75.43
CA ASN A 285 104.64 20.90 75.84
C ASN A 285 104.62 21.14 77.36
N LEU A 286 105.07 22.33 77.80
CA LEU A 286 104.76 22.81 79.14
C LEU A 286 103.30 23.28 79.20
N SER A 287 102.54 22.83 80.20
CA SER A 287 101.34 23.58 80.61
C SER A 287 101.79 24.98 81.02
N ARG A 288 101.46 26.02 80.24
CA ARG A 288 101.71 27.40 80.66
C ARG A 288 100.89 27.70 81.90
N THR A 289 101.52 27.68 83.05
CA THR A 289 101.00 28.33 84.25
C THR A 289 101.26 29.83 84.16
N THR A 290 100.34 30.64 84.67
CA THR A 290 100.39 32.10 84.60
C THR A 290 101.66 32.62 85.30
N GLY A 291 102.72 32.90 84.53
CA GLY A 291 103.99 33.38 85.08
C GLY A 291 105.25 33.16 84.23
N ASP A 292 105.22 32.31 83.20
CA ASP A 292 106.43 32.04 82.42
C ASP A 292 106.79 33.21 81.47
N PRO A 293 108.06 33.69 81.46
CA PRO A 293 108.50 34.80 80.63
C PRO A 293 108.41 34.48 79.14
N VAL A 294 108.12 35.52 78.35
CA VAL A 294 107.91 35.49 76.89
C VAL A 294 109.21 35.25 76.13
#